data_AF-A0A0F9J0G7-F1
#
_entry.id   AF-A0A0F9J0G7-F1
#
_cell.length_a   1.000
_cell.length_b   1.000
_cell.length_c   1.000
_cell.angle_alpha   90.00
_cell.angle_beta   90.00
_cell.angle_gamma   90.00
#
_symmetry.space_group_name_H-M   'P 1'
#
loop_
_entity.id
_entity.type
_entity.pdbx_description
1 polymer ?
#
loop_
_entity_poly.entity_id
_entity_poly.type
_entity_poly.pdbx_seq_one_letter_code
_entity_poly.pdbx_strand_id
1 'polypeptide(L)'
;MLLFRDIDFLLGSIVSVIFALKKRKPDQSPLKMGIMVGIIGGFLSTIAPTFLICTLAQRSIFWCFLSFAELSRTGLVIGSIVGLLIGYYYKKKDAKVKYSKDDEFYQGLIVR
;
A
#
# COMPACT_ATOMS: atom_id res chain seq x y z
N MET A 1 -11.93 16.57 12.75
CA MET A 1 -10.89 15.62 13.22
C MET A 1 -10.87 14.31 12.41
N LEU A 2 -12.01 13.81 11.92
CA LEU A 2 -12.09 12.59 11.08
C LEU A 2 -11.30 12.67 9.76
N LEU A 3 -11.40 13.78 9.02
CA LEU A 3 -10.79 13.90 7.68
C LEU A 3 -9.25 13.87 7.67
N PHE A 4 -8.57 14.52 8.62
CA PHE A 4 -7.10 14.52 8.67
C PHE A 4 -6.54 13.13 8.97
N ARG A 5 -7.25 12.37 9.81
CA ARG A 5 -6.88 11.01 10.18
C ARG A 5 -6.95 10.04 9.01
N ASP A 6 -7.97 10.17 8.17
CA ASP A 6 -8.14 9.29 7.01
C ASP A 6 -7.11 9.60 5.91
N ILE A 7 -6.63 10.85 5.84
CA ILE A 7 -5.50 11.26 5.00
C ILE A 7 -4.20 10.62 5.46
N ASP A 8 -3.94 10.54 6.77
CA ASP A 8 -2.74 9.87 7.31
C ASP A 8 -2.70 8.38 6.92
N PHE A 9 -3.85 7.69 6.98
CA PHE A 9 -3.98 6.30 6.53
C PHE A 9 -3.72 6.15 5.04
N LEU A 10 -4.29 7.05 4.24
CA LEU A 10 -4.11 7.04 2.79
C LEU A 10 -2.64 7.27 2.43
N LEU A 11 -2.00 8.29 2.99
CA LEU A 11 -0.60 8.62 2.72
C LEU A 11 0.34 7.52 3.18
N GLY A 12 0.16 6.99 4.39
CA GLY A 12 0.94 5.87 4.90
C GLY A 12 0.86 4.64 4.01
N SER A 13 -0.35 4.30 3.53
CA SER A 13 -0.54 3.19 2.60
C SER A 13 0.04 3.47 1.21
N ILE A 14 -0.08 4.67 0.68
CA ILE A 14 0.45 5.02 -0.65
C ILE A 14 1.98 4.95 -0.63
N VAL A 15 2.62 5.58 0.36
CA VAL A 15 4.08 5.64 0.47
C VAL A 15 4.67 4.23 0.63
N SER A 16 4.08 3.40 1.49
CA SER A 16 4.52 2.02 1.71
C SER A 16 4.42 1.19 0.43
N VAL A 17 3.28 1.23 -0.26
CA VAL A 17 3.07 0.46 -1.50
C VAL A 17 3.99 0.93 -2.63
N ILE A 18 4.16 2.24 -2.82
CA ILE A 18 5.06 2.79 -3.85
C ILE A 18 6.50 2.35 -3.56
N PHE A 19 6.96 2.49 -2.32
CA PHE A 19 8.33 2.14 -1.96
C PHE A 19 8.60 0.65 -2.15
N ALA A 20 7.68 -0.21 -1.74
CA ALA A 20 7.81 -1.65 -1.93
C ALA A 20 7.79 -2.06 -3.39
N LEU A 21 6.91 -1.48 -4.21
CA LEU A 21 6.86 -1.78 -5.64
C LEU A 21 8.08 -1.23 -6.40
N LYS A 22 8.69 -0.14 -5.94
CA LYS A 22 9.93 0.41 -6.51
C LYS A 22 11.16 -0.45 -6.19
N LYS A 23 11.19 -1.09 -5.02
CA LYS A 23 12.28 -1.99 -4.58
C LYS A 23 12.01 -3.48 -4.81
N ARG A 24 10.92 -3.84 -5.47
CA ARG A 24 10.56 -5.25 -5.69
C ARG A 24 11.55 -5.93 -6.63
N LYS A 25 11.69 -7.25 -6.48
CA LYS A 25 12.39 -8.08 -7.46
C LYS A 25 11.54 -8.24 -8.73
N PRO A 26 12.15 -8.35 -9.92
CA PRO A 26 11.42 -8.44 -11.20
C PRO A 26 10.46 -9.64 -11.28
N ASP A 27 10.74 -10.73 -10.55
CA ASP A 27 9.97 -11.97 -10.59
C ASP A 27 8.72 -11.94 -9.69
N GLN A 28 8.62 -10.94 -8.82
CA GLN A 28 7.52 -10.83 -7.86
C GLN A 28 6.29 -10.19 -8.49
N SER A 29 5.12 -10.82 -8.26
CA SER A 29 3.85 -10.28 -8.74
C SER A 29 3.55 -8.91 -8.12
N PRO A 30 3.42 -7.85 -8.94
CA PRO A 30 3.16 -6.48 -8.46
C PRO A 30 1.86 -6.40 -7.66
N LEU A 31 0.86 -7.17 -8.07
CA LEU A 31 -0.46 -7.18 -7.43
C LEU A 31 -0.40 -7.81 -6.04
N LYS A 32 0.25 -8.98 -5.90
CA LYS A 32 0.39 -9.65 -4.60
C LYS A 32 1.19 -8.80 -3.62
N MET A 33 2.30 -8.22 -4.11
CA MET A 33 3.14 -7.35 -3.29
C MET A 33 2.41 -6.05 -2.89
N GLY A 34 1.67 -5.44 -3.82
CA GLY A 34 0.88 -4.24 -3.57
C GLY A 34 -0.21 -4.46 -2.52
N ILE A 35 -0.96 -5.55 -2.61
CA ILE A 35 -2.00 -5.90 -1.61
C ILE A 35 -1.37 -6.17 -0.25
N MET A 36 -0.33 -7.01 -0.19
CA MET A 36 0.32 -7.37 1.07
C MET A 36 0.90 -6.14 1.78
N VAL A 37 1.60 -5.28 1.04
CA VAL A 37 2.21 -4.07 1.60
C VAL A 37 1.16 -3.01 1.91
N GLY A 38 0.08 -2.91 1.13
CA GLY A 38 -1.04 -2.02 1.41
C GLY A 38 -1.74 -2.37 2.72
N ILE A 39 -1.98 -3.67 2.97
CA ILE A 39 -2.55 -4.16 4.24
C ILE A 39 -1.62 -3.84 5.41
N ILE A 40 -0.32 -4.17 5.29
CA ILE A 40 0.66 -3.94 6.36
C ILE A 40 0.84 -2.45 6.63
N GLY A 41 0.99 -1.65 5.57
CA GLY A 41 1.15 -0.20 5.66
C GLY A 41 -0.09 0.49 6.22
N GLY A 42 -1.28 0.08 5.78
CA GLY A 42 -2.56 0.54 6.32
C GLY A 42 -2.72 0.19 7.79
N PHE A 43 -2.35 -1.02 8.22
CA PHE A 43 -2.37 -1.41 9.62
C PHE A 43 -1.37 -0.59 10.46
N LEU A 44 -0.11 -0.47 10.03
CA LEU A 44 0.91 0.29 10.76
C LEU A 44 0.58 1.78 10.87
N SER A 45 -0.09 2.35 9.86
CA SER A 45 -0.52 3.75 9.87
C SER A 45 -1.52 4.06 11.00
N THR A 46 -2.13 3.04 11.62
CA THR A 46 -3.07 3.21 12.74
C THR A 46 -2.42 3.47 14.09
N ILE A 47 -1.13 3.17 14.23
CA ILE A 47 -0.40 3.32 15.49
C ILE A 47 -0.29 4.80 15.88
N ALA A 48 0.14 5.66 14.95
CA ALA A 48 0.36 7.08 15.20
C ALA A 48 -0.92 7.83 15.67
N PRO A 49 -2.07 7.75 14.97
CA PRO A 49 -3.29 8.40 15.41
C PRO A 49 -3.86 7.78 16.69
N THR A 50 -3.70 6.47 16.90
CA THR A 50 -4.08 5.84 18.17
C THR A 50 -3.31 6.45 19.33
N PHE A 51 -1.99 6.58 19.18
CA PHE A 51 -1.13 7.15 20.22
C PHE A 51 -1.51 8.61 20.51
N LEU A 52 -1.77 9.40 19.46
CA LEU A 52 -2.18 10.80 19.59
C LEU A 52 -3.53 10.96 20.30
N ILE A 53 -4.53 10.13 19.98
CA ILE A 53 -5.84 10.15 20.65
C ILE A 53 -5.67 9.80 22.13
N CYS A 54 -4.85 8.79 22.44
CA CYS A 54 -4.60 8.34 23.80
C CYS A 54 -3.91 9.37 24.68
N THR A 55 -2.88 10.04 24.15
CA THR A 55 -2.12 11.05 24.91
C THR A 55 -2.93 12.32 25.12
N LEU A 56 -3.64 12.81 24.09
CA LEU A 56 -4.43 14.05 24.19
C LEU A 56 -5.67 13.89 25.07
N ALA A 57 -6.34 12.73 25.00
CA ALA A 57 -7.54 12.50 25.80
C ALA A 57 -7.25 11.90 27.19
N GLN A 58 -5.97 11.75 27.57
CA GLN A 58 -5.53 11.16 28.84
C GLN A 58 -6.27 9.85 29.19
N ARG A 59 -6.47 9.00 28.18
CA ARG A 59 -7.29 7.79 28.33
C ARG A 59 -6.47 6.66 28.97
N SER A 60 -7.13 5.82 29.76
CA SER A 60 -6.52 4.59 30.27
C SER A 60 -6.15 3.64 29.12
N ILE A 61 -5.15 2.78 29.35
CA ILE A 61 -4.67 1.75 28.41
C ILE A 61 -5.80 0.92 27.77
N PHE A 62 -6.83 0.56 28.54
CA PHE A 62 -7.97 -0.22 28.01
C PHE A 62 -8.69 0.49 26.84
N TRP A 63 -8.95 1.78 26.98
CA TRP A 63 -9.58 2.60 25.93
C TRP A 63 -8.66 2.81 24.72
N CYS A 64 -7.35 2.76 24.91
CA CYS A 64 -6.39 2.79 23.82
C CYS A 64 -6.45 1.53 22.96
N PHE A 65 -6.57 0.36 23.57
CA PHE A 65 -6.76 -0.90 22.84
C PHE A 65 -8.06 -0.91 22.05
N LEU A 66 -9.16 -0.40 22.62
CA LEU A 66 -10.43 -0.27 21.89
C LEU A 66 -10.32 0.68 20.69
N SER A 67 -9.65 1.82 20.88
CA SER A 67 -9.44 2.80 19.80
C SER A 67 -8.56 2.22 18.70
N PHE A 68 -7.52 1.48 19.06
CA PHE A 68 -6.65 0.78 18.12
C PHE A 68 -7.42 -0.27 17.30
N ALA A 69 -8.27 -1.08 17.95
CA ALA A 69 -9.10 -2.08 17.28
C ALA A 69 -10.10 -1.45 16.30
N GLU A 70 -10.68 -0.29 16.64
CA GLU A 70 -11.55 0.46 15.74
C GLU A 70 -10.80 1.00 14.52
N LEU A 71 -9.66 1.66 14.76
CA LEU A 71 -8.86 2.32 13.73
C LEU A 71 -8.19 1.32 12.79
N SER A 72 -7.74 0.18 13.32
CA SER A 72 -7.15 -0.90 12.53
C SER A 72 -8.13 -1.46 11.51
N ARG A 73 -9.43 -1.54 11.80
CA ARG A 73 -10.44 -1.91 10.79
C ARG A 73 -10.45 -0.93 9.62
N THR A 74 -10.47 0.37 9.89
CA THR A 74 -10.47 1.40 8.82
C THR A 74 -9.15 1.43 8.05
N GLY A 75 -8.02 1.31 8.75
CA GLY A 75 -6.69 1.27 8.12
C GLY A 75 -6.49 0.06 7.23
N LEU A 76 -7.00 -1.11 7.62
CA LEU A 76 -6.95 -2.34 6.81
C LEU A 76 -7.77 -2.20 5.53
N VAL A 77 -8.98 -1.62 5.60
CA VAL A 77 -9.84 -1.42 4.43
C VAL A 77 -9.20 -0.44 3.44
N ILE A 78 -8.77 0.73 3.92
CA ILE A 78 -8.11 1.74 3.08
C ILE A 78 -6.82 1.18 2.48
N GLY A 79 -6.00 0.52 3.31
CA GLY A 79 -4.74 -0.08 2.88
C GLY A 79 -4.93 -1.15 1.81
N SER A 80 -5.97 -1.98 1.94
CA SER A 80 -6.31 -3.00 0.95
C SER A 80 -6.71 -2.37 -0.40
N ILE A 81 -7.55 -1.34 -0.37
CA ILE A 81 -7.99 -0.63 -1.59
C ILE A 81 -6.79 0.02 -2.29
N VAL A 82 -5.95 0.75 -1.55
CA VAL A 82 -4.76 1.42 -2.09
C VAL A 82 -3.77 0.41 -2.65
N GLY A 83 -3.50 -0.67 -1.90
CA GLY A 83 -2.63 -1.75 -2.35
C GLY A 83 -3.10 -2.42 -3.64
N LEU A 84 -4.41 -2.61 -3.79
CA LEU A 84 -5.02 -3.18 -4.99
C LEU A 84 -4.93 -2.22 -6.18
N LEU A 85 -5.28 -0.94 -6.00
CA LEU A 85 -5.23 0.07 -7.06
C LEU A 85 -3.82 0.27 -7.60
N ILE A 86 -2.85 0.51 -6.71
CA ILE A 86 -1.46 0.75 -7.11
C ILE A 86 -0.81 -0.54 -7.62
N GLY A 87 -1.08 -1.68 -6.98
CA GLY A 87 -0.59 -2.98 -7.44
C GLY A 87 -1.08 -3.33 -8.85
N TYR A 88 -2.34 -3.02 -9.17
CA TYR A 88 -2.90 -3.19 -10.50
C TYR A 88 -2.29 -2.23 -11.53
N TYR A 89 -2.08 -0.97 -11.16
CA TYR A 89 -1.41 0.02 -12.00
C TYR A 89 0.00 -0.44 -12.41
N TYR A 90 0.80 -0.92 -11.44
CA TYR A 90 2.14 -1.45 -11.75
C TYR A 90 2.09 -2.71 -12.60
N LYS A 91 1.16 -3.63 -12.34
CA LYS A 91 0.97 -4.83 -13.19
C LYS A 91 0.75 -4.47 -14.66
N LYS A 92 -0.08 -3.45 -14.94
CA LYS A 92 -0.30 -2.95 -16.32
C LYS A 92 0.95 -2.30 -16.89
N LYS A 93 1.68 -1.52 -16.10
CA LYS A 93 2.92 -0.88 -16.52
C LYS A 93 3.99 -1.91 -16.91
N ASP A 94 4.18 -2.94 -16.08
CA ASP A 94 5.16 -3.98 -16.33
C ASP A 94 4.83 -4.85 -17.54
N ALA A 95 3.53 -5.14 -17.75
CA ALA A 95 3.07 -5.85 -18.93
C ALA A 95 3.45 -5.08 -20.21
N LYS A 96 3.18 -3.77 -20.27
CA LYS A 96 3.55 -2.93 -21.41
C LYS A 96 5.06 -2.92 -21.69
N VAL A 97 5.88 -2.85 -20.64
CA VAL A 97 7.34 -2.87 -20.78
C VAL A 97 7.83 -4.23 -21.30
N LYS A 98 7.21 -5.33 -20.87
CA LYS A 98 7.59 -6.67 -21.34
C LYS A 98 7.24 -6.87 -22.81
N TYR A 99 6.02 -6.50 -23.23
CA TYR A 99 5.62 -6.57 -24.65
C TYR A 99 6.54 -5.75 -25.56
N SER A 100 6.91 -4.53 -25.15
CA SER A 100 7.83 -3.69 -25.93
C SER A 100 9.22 -4.32 -26.12
N LYS A 101 9.75 -5.02 -25.10
CA LYS A 101 11.04 -5.71 -25.20
C LYS A 101 10.97 -6.97 -26.05
N ASP A 102 9.87 -7.71 -25.94
CA ASP A 102 9.65 -8.91 -26.74
C ASP A 102 9.53 -8.52 -28.23
N ASP A 103 8.80 -7.44 -28.56
CA ASP A 103 8.67 -6.92 -29.93
C ASP A 103 10.03 -6.50 -30.52
N GLU A 104 10.87 -5.80 -29.76
CA GLU A 104 12.24 -5.44 -30.19
C GLU A 104 13.11 -6.69 -30.42
N PHE A 105 12.99 -7.70 -29.56
CA PHE A 105 13.70 -8.97 -29.71
C PHE A 105 13.28 -9.73 -30.97
N TYR A 106 11.97 -9.84 -31.24
CA TYR A 106 11.47 -10.51 -32.43
C TYR A 106 11.80 -9.74 -33.72
N GLN A 107 11.77 -8.40 -33.70
CA GLN A 107 12.23 -7.60 -34.84
C GLN A 107 13.72 -7.82 -35.14
N GLY A 108 14.57 -7.95 -34.13
CA GLY A 108 15.99 -8.28 -34.32
C GLY A 108 16.25 -9.69 -34.90
N LEU A 109 15.31 -10.62 -34.71
CA LEU A 109 15.36 -11.99 -35.24
C LEU A 109 14.89 -12.11 -36.70
N ILE A 110 13.99 -11.23 -37.15
CA ILE A 110 13.43 -11.24 -38.51
C ILE A 110 14.37 -10.55 -39.51
N VAL A 111 15.25 -9.64 -39.05
CA VAL A 111 16.15 -8.84 -39.90
C VAL A 111 17.50 -9.55 -40.17
N ARG A 112 17.65 -10.81 -39.79
CA ARG A 112 18.89 -11.60 -40.01
C ARG A 112 18.65 -12.76 -40.96
#